data_AF-A0A7Z9SZV6-F1
#
_entry.id   AF-A0A7Z9SZV6-F1
#
_cell.length_a   1.000
_cell.length_b   1.000
_cell.length_c   1.000
_cell.angle_alpha   90.00
_cell.angle_beta   90.00
_cell.angle_gamma   90.00
#
_symmetry.space_group_name_H-M   'P 1'
#
loop_
_entity.id
_entity.type
_entity.pdbx_description
1 polymer ?
#
loop_
_entity_poly.entity_id
_entity_poly.type
_entity_poly.pdbx_seq_one_letter_code
_entity_poly.pdbx_strand_id
1 'polypeptide(L)' 'MDDVPPKVTLSEAIEIAKRYSTDESSSFVNGILDAVYKEREKLT' A
#
# COMPACT_ATOMS: atom_id res chain seq x y z
N MET A 1 13.60 -0.96 -12.20
CA MET A 1 12.37 -1.51 -11.57
C MET A 1 11.35 -0.37 -11.52
N ASP A 2 11.20 0.35 -12.63
CA ASP A 2 10.63 1.70 -12.65
C ASP A 2 9.36 1.79 -13.51
N ASP A 3 8.88 0.64 -14.01
CA ASP A 3 7.72 0.59 -14.90
C ASP A 3 6.38 0.57 -14.15
N VAL A 4 6.40 0.36 -12.83
CA VAL A 4 5.18 0.26 -12.02
C VAL A 4 5.06 1.50 -11.13
N PRO A 5 4.04 2.34 -11.33
CA PRO A 5 3.83 3.52 -10.50
C PRO A 5 3.63 3.13 -9.03
N PRO A 6 4.20 3.88 -8.06
CA PRO A 6 4.08 3.58 -6.64
C PRO A 6 2.64 3.37 -6.16
N LYS A 7 1.69 4.20 -6.65
CA LYS A 7 0.27 4.07 -6.31
C LYS A 7 -0.36 2.75 -6.77
N VAL A 8 0.10 2.21 -7.90
CA VAL A 8 -0.36 0.90 -8.40
C VAL A 8 0.12 -0.18 -7.44
N THR A 9 1.40 -0.14 -7.04
CA THR A 9 1.96 -1.08 -6.05
C THR A 9 1.21 -1.04 -4.71
N LEU A 10 0.84 0.15 -4.22
CA LEU A 10 0.01 0.27 -3.00
C LEU A 10 -1.35 -0.40 -3.17
N SER A 11 -2.04 -0.16 -4.28
CA SER A 11 -3.35 -0.75 -4.57
C SER A 11 -3.29 -2.28 -4.62
N GLU A 12 -2.29 -2.84 -5.30
CA GLU A 12 -2.13 -4.30 -5.40
C GLU A 12 -1.81 -4.94 -4.05
N ALA A 13 -1.02 -4.28 -3.20
CA ALA A 13 -0.74 -4.77 -1.86
C ALA A 13 -2.01 -4.86 -0.99
N ILE A 14 -2.92 -3.89 -1.12
CA ILE A 14 -4.22 -3.90 -0.42
C ILE A 14 -5.11 -5.02 -0.94
N GLU A 15 -5.13 -5.25 -2.25
CA GLU A 15 -5.96 -6.30 -2.85
C GLU A 15 -5.48 -7.71 -2.46
N ILE A 16 -4.16 -7.90 -2.35
CA ILE A 16 -3.56 -9.12 -1.79
C ILE A 16 -4.01 -9.32 -0.33
N ALA A 17 -3.98 -8.25 0.48
CA ALA A 17 -4.41 -8.32 1.87
C ALA A 17 -5.89 -8.71 2.02
N LYS A 18 -6.78 -8.16 1.18
CA LYS A 18 -8.19 -8.56 1.15
C LYS A 18 -8.37 -10.03 0.78
N ARG A 19 -7.58 -10.53 -0.17
CA ARG A 19 -7.76 -11.88 -0.72
C ARG A 19 -7.27 -12.99 0.20
N TYR A 20 -6.20 -12.74 0.94
CA TYR A 20 -5.49 -13.79 1.68
C TYR A 20 -5.47 -13.58 3.19
N SER A 21 -6.06 -12.52 3.71
CA SER A 21 -6.07 -12.21 5.13
C SER A 21 -7.50 -12.06 5.66
N THR A 22 -7.66 -11.40 6.80
CA THR A 22 -8.96 -11.13 7.42
C THR A 22 -9.59 -9.85 6.86
N ASP A 23 -10.91 -9.70 7.06
CA ASP A 23 -11.67 -8.53 6.58
C ASP A 23 -11.04 -7.19 7.03
N GLU A 24 -10.51 -7.15 8.24
CA GLU A 24 -9.85 -5.97 8.84
C GLU A 24 -8.44 -5.68 8.30
N SER A 25 -7.81 -6.63 7.61
CA SER A 25 -6.42 -6.50 7.20
C SER A 25 -6.22 -5.49 6.07
N SER A 26 -7.22 -5.30 5.22
CA SER A 26 -7.15 -4.37 4.10
C SER A 26 -7.05 -2.90 4.52
N SER A 27 -7.83 -2.50 5.52
CA SER A 27 -7.82 -1.15 6.09
C SER A 27 -6.53 -0.90 6.89
N PHE A 28 -6.07 -1.90 7.64
CA PHE A 28 -4.81 -1.86 8.38
C PHE A 28 -3.60 -1.68 7.45
N VAL A 29 -3.50 -2.50 6.41
CA VAL A 29 -2.41 -2.42 5.41
C VAL A 29 -2.47 -1.09 4.68
N ASN A 30 -3.65 -0.62 4.27
CA ASN A 30 -3.81 0.70 3.65
C ASN A 30 -3.27 1.83 4.54
N GLY A 31 -3.60 1.80 5.84
CA GLY A 31 -3.12 2.82 6.79
C GLY A 31 -1.59 2.85 6.94
N ILE A 32 -0.93 1.69 7.00
CA ILE A 32 0.54 1.59 7.06
C ILE A 32 1.16 2.11 5.75
N LEU A 33 0.67 1.64 4.61
CA LEU A 33 1.22 2.01 3.31
C LEU A 33 1.05 3.50 3.03
N ASP A 34 -0.07 4.11 3.43
CA ASP A 34 -0.30 5.55 3.34
C ASP A 34 0.71 6.35 4.19
N ALA A 35 1.03 5.88 5.40
CA ALA A 35 2.00 6.53 6.27
C ALA A 35 3.41 6.50 5.64
N VAL A 36 3.83 5.32 5.15
CA VAL A 36 5.13 5.14 4.49
C VAL A 36 5.21 5.95 3.19
N TYR A 37 4.14 5.97 2.38
CA TYR A 37 4.10 6.74 1.13
C TYR A 37 4.27 8.24 1.40
N LYS A 38 3.55 8.78 2.39
CA LYS A 38 3.66 10.19 2.80
C LYS A 38 5.03 10.53 3.36
N GLU A 39 5.66 9.63 4.12
CA GLU A 39 7.01 9.82 4.62
C GLU A 39 8.03 9.87 3.47
N ARG A 40 7.90 8.96 2.50
CA ARG A 40 8.75 8.95 1.31
C ARG A 40 8.62 10.20 0.45
N GLU A 41 7.41 10.74 0.26
CA GLU A 41 7.25 11.99 -0.51
C GLU A 41 7.85 13.21 0.18
N LYS A 42 7.98 13.22 1.52
CA LYS A 42 8.65 14.32 2.25
C LYS A 42 10.18 14.31 2.10
N LEU A 43 10.75 13.19 1.66
CA LEU A 43 12.19 12.99 1.48
C LEU A 43 12.68 13.36 0.07
N THR A 44 11.77 13.76 -0.83
CA THR A 44 12.00 14.17 -2.22
C THR A 44 11.58 15.60 -2.45
#